data_AF-A0A817SPI0-F1
#
_entry.id   AF-A0A817SPI0-F1
#
_cell.length_a   1.000
_cell.length_b   1.000
_cell.length_c   1.000
_cell.angle_alpha   90.00
_cell.angle_beta   90.00
_cell.angle_gamma   90.00
#
_symmetry.space_group_name_H-M   'P 1'
#
loop_
_entity.id
_entity.type
_entity.pdbx_description
1 polymer ?
#
loop_
_entity_poly.entity_id
_entity_poly.type
_entity_poly.pdbx_seq_one_letter_code
_entity_poly.pdbx_strand_id
1 'polypeptide(L)'
;MPVSLMMTIGDHFEEKIIKFGNEDSNEDHDHPGQSVIQNCRSYVLPLLNTQLKVRMIDASGMEDTRGLTQDDVNIQHIISYISNLLYLNAMCILLNI
;
A
#
# COMPACT_ATOMS: atom_id res chain seq x y z
N MET A 1 0.05 -4.06 -6.51
CA MET A 1 0.33 -5.36 -7.15
C MET A 1 1.11 -5.16 -8.43
N PRO A 2 2.40 -5.49 -8.45
CA PRO A 2 3.10 -5.74 -9.69
C PRO A 2 2.34 -6.84 -10.44
N VAL A 3 2.04 -6.61 -11.72
CA VAL A 3 1.38 -7.62 -12.56
C VAL A 3 2.25 -7.90 -13.77
N SER A 4 2.39 -9.20 -14.08
CA SER A 4 3.12 -9.68 -15.24
C SER A 4 2.15 -10.39 -16.16
N LEU A 5 2.08 -9.96 -17.42
CA LEU A 5 1.29 -10.62 -18.45
C LEU A 5 2.22 -11.15 -19.53
N MET A 6 2.02 -12.39 -19.93
CA MET A 6 2.67 -12.94 -21.12
C MET A 6 1.86 -12.51 -22.34
N MET A 7 2.54 -11.87 -23.30
CA MET A 7 1.93 -11.38 -24.52
C MET A 7 2.77 -11.85 -25.72
N THR A 8 2.09 -12.35 -26.73
CA THR A 8 2.70 -12.67 -28.03
C THR A 8 2.68 -11.43 -28.91
N ILE A 9 3.80 -11.08 -29.53
CA ILE A 9 3.95 -9.86 -30.32
C ILE A 9 4.53 -10.15 -31.71
N GLY A 10 4.00 -9.45 -32.71
CA GLY A 10 4.47 -9.51 -34.09
C GLY A 10 4.15 -10.82 -34.82
N ASP A 11 4.55 -10.87 -36.09
CA ASP A 11 4.23 -11.98 -37.00
C ASP A 11 5.08 -13.24 -36.74
N HIS A 12 6.13 -13.11 -35.94
CA HIS A 12 7.01 -14.20 -35.50
C HIS A 12 6.59 -14.84 -34.18
N PHE A 13 5.44 -14.42 -33.63
CA PHE A 13 4.89 -14.96 -32.39
C PHE A 13 5.87 -14.92 -31.21
N GLU A 14 6.65 -13.85 -31.08
CA GLU A 14 7.60 -13.72 -29.97
C GLU A 14 6.85 -13.53 -28.65
N GLU A 15 7.18 -14.34 -27.65
CA GLU A 15 6.65 -14.19 -26.30
C GLU A 15 7.45 -13.12 -25.53
N LYS A 16 6.74 -12.13 -24.99
CA LYS A 16 7.29 -11.19 -24.02
C LYS A 16 6.47 -11.17 -22.74
N ILE A 17 7.17 -10.98 -21.63
CA ILE A 17 6.56 -10.64 -20.34
C ILE A 17 6.47 -9.12 -20.25
N ILE A 18 5.26 -8.60 -20.17
CA ILE A 18 4.97 -7.20 -19.88
C ILE A 18 4.73 -7.07 -18.38
N LYS A 19 5.52 -6.24 -17.71
CA LYS A 19 5.40 -5.96 -16.27
C LYS A 19 4.83 -4.56 -16.04
N PHE A 20 3.84 -4.46 -15.16
CA PHE A 20 3.31 -3.18 -14.67
C PHE A 20 3.53 -3.08 -13.17
N GLY A 21 3.96 -1.90 -12.70
CA GLY A 21 4.39 -1.70 -11.33
C GLY A 21 5.83 -2.18 -11.10
N ASN A 22 6.44 -1.68 -10.02
CA ASN A 22 7.75 -2.11 -9.55
C ASN A 22 7.57 -2.89 -8.24
N GLU A 23 8.47 -3.83 -7.96
CA GLU A 23 8.58 -4.41 -6.64
C GLU A 23 8.94 -3.29 -5.64
N ASP A 24 8.15 -3.17 -4.57
CA ASP A 24 8.44 -2.31 -3.43
C ASP A 24 8.76 -3.22 -2.25
N SER A 25 9.92 -3.05 -1.63
CA SER A 25 10.33 -3.88 -0.49
C SER A 25 9.45 -3.68 0.75
N ASN A 26 8.59 -2.65 0.76
CA ASN A 26 7.58 -2.43 1.79
C ASN A 26 6.23 -3.08 1.46
N GLU A 27 6.11 -3.74 0.31
CA GLU A 27 4.91 -4.45 -0.12
C GLU A 27 5.17 -5.95 -0.28
N ASP A 28 4.31 -6.78 0.30
CA ASP A 28 4.30 -8.23 0.11
C ASP A 28 3.01 -8.64 -0.61
N HIS A 29 3.14 -9.15 -1.83
CA HIS A 29 2.03 -9.59 -2.67
C HIS A 29 1.93 -11.10 -2.77
N ASP A 30 2.85 -11.85 -2.15
CA ASP A 30 2.96 -13.30 -2.31
C ASP A 30 1.99 -14.07 -1.39
N HIS A 31 1.34 -13.36 -0.47
CA HIS A 31 0.50 -13.94 0.58
C HIS A 31 -0.93 -13.39 0.56
N PRO A 32 -1.83 -14.00 -0.23
CA PRO A 32 -3.23 -13.59 -0.29
C PRO A 32 -3.90 -13.52 1.09
N GLY A 33 -4.59 -12.41 1.34
CA GLY A 33 -5.28 -12.14 2.60
C GLY A 33 -4.40 -11.57 3.71
N GLN A 34 -3.08 -11.49 3.53
CA GLN A 34 -2.23 -10.69 4.42
C GLN A 34 -2.28 -9.22 4.01
N SER A 35 -2.01 -8.32 4.96
CA SER A 35 -1.77 -6.91 4.63
C SER A 35 -0.59 -6.82 3.66
N VAL A 36 -0.82 -6.21 2.51
CA VAL A 36 0.22 -5.99 1.49
C VAL A 36 1.28 -5.03 2.02
N ILE A 37 0.86 -3.93 2.63
CA ILE A 37 1.77 -2.91 3.18
C ILE A 37 2.34 -3.44 4.50
N GLN A 38 3.67 -3.40 4.64
CA GLN A 38 4.36 -3.86 5.85
C GLN A 38 4.63 -2.72 6.84
N ASN A 39 4.95 -1.52 6.36
CA ASN A 39 5.17 -0.33 7.20
C ASN A 39 4.43 0.90 6.67
N CYS A 40 4.02 1.79 7.58
CA CYS A 40 3.33 3.03 7.23
C CYS A 40 4.22 3.98 6.42
N ARG A 41 3.64 4.65 5.42
CA ARG A 41 4.33 5.62 4.56
C ARG A 41 3.53 6.90 4.38
N SER A 42 4.23 8.04 4.40
CA SER A 42 3.64 9.35 4.15
C SER A 42 3.86 9.80 2.71
N TYR A 43 2.81 10.29 2.08
CA TYR A 43 2.84 10.98 0.80
C TYR A 43 2.38 12.42 1.01
N VAL A 44 3.23 13.40 0.70
CA VAL A 44 2.90 14.82 0.87
C VAL A 44 2.59 15.43 -0.49
N LEU A 45 1.33 15.79 -0.69
CA LEU A 45 0.79 16.31 -1.93
C LEU A 45 0.49 17.81 -1.76
N PRO A 46 1.04 18.70 -2.60
CA PRO A 46 0.66 20.11 -2.58
C PRO A 46 -0.76 20.29 -3.14
N LEU A 47 -1.55 21.17 -2.53
CA LEU A 47 -2.84 21.58 -3.11
C LEU A 47 -2.61 22.70 -4.12
N LEU A 48 -3.09 22.49 -5.35
CA LEU A 48 -2.96 23.44 -6.45
C LEU A 48 -3.48 24.83 -6.04
N ASN A 49 -2.75 25.88 -6.42
CA ASN A 49 -3.10 27.27 -6.19
C ASN A 49 -3.23 27.67 -4.70
N THR A 50 -2.65 26.90 -3.78
CA THR A 50 -2.57 27.25 -2.35
C THR A 50 -1.18 26.96 -1.79
N GLN A 51 -0.88 27.44 -0.58
CA GLN A 51 0.33 27.05 0.16
C GLN A 51 0.12 25.78 1.01
N LEU A 52 -1.08 25.20 0.98
CA LEU A 52 -1.44 24.05 1.79
C LEU A 52 -0.90 22.74 1.18
N LYS A 53 -0.63 21.78 2.06
CA LYS A 53 -0.20 20.43 1.70
C LYS A 53 -1.11 19.43 2.38
N VAL A 54 -1.46 18.35 1.68
CA VAL A 54 -2.14 17.19 2.22
C VAL A 54 -1.10 16.11 2.44
N ARG A 55 -1.03 15.56 3.66
CA ARG A 55 -0.26 14.35 3.94
C ARG A 55 -1.25 13.18 3.95
N MET A 56 -1.10 12.28 2.99
CA MET A 56 -1.77 10.97 3.02
C MET A 56 -0.84 9.99 3.69
N ILE A 57 -1.37 9.21 4.64
CA ILE A 57 -0.64 8.14 5.30
C ILE A 57 -1.27 6.84 4.82
N ASP A 58 -0.45 6.02 4.19
CA ASP A 58 -0.79 4.68 3.78
C ASP A 58 -0.29 3.69 4.83
N ALA A 59 -1.11 2.73 5.20
CA ALA A 59 -0.95 1.94 6.41
C ALA A 59 -1.26 0.46 6.15
N SER A 60 -0.74 -0.42 7.01
CA SER A 60 -1.09 -1.85 6.99
C SER A 60 -2.57 -2.07 7.31
N GLY A 61 -3.13 -3.18 6.83
CA GLY A 61 -4.50 -3.62 7.12
C GLY A 61 -4.66 -4.26 8.50
N MET A 62 -5.91 -4.36 8.97
CA MET A 62 -6.29 -4.90 10.29
C MET A 62 -7.11 -6.20 10.21
N GLU A 63 -7.11 -6.87 9.06
CA GLU A 63 -7.79 -8.15 8.81
C GLU A 63 -6.81 -9.14 8.17
N ASP A 64 -5.70 -9.36 8.86
CA ASP A 64 -4.59 -10.16 8.33
C ASP A 64 -4.83 -11.67 8.54
N THR A 65 -4.66 -12.48 7.49
CA THR A 65 -4.82 -13.94 7.58
C THR A 65 -3.78 -14.63 8.48
N ARG A 66 -2.72 -13.94 8.91
CA ARG A 66 -1.80 -14.40 9.96
C ARG A 66 -2.46 -14.41 11.35
N GLY A 67 -3.60 -13.75 11.52
CA GLY A 67 -4.44 -13.77 12.71
C GLY A 67 -4.27 -12.56 13.63
N LEU A 68 -5.04 -12.55 14.72
CA LEU A 68 -5.21 -11.39 15.61
C LEU A 68 -3.90 -10.83 16.18
N THR A 69 -2.91 -11.68 16.47
CA THR A 69 -1.60 -11.22 16.96
C THR A 69 -0.90 -10.33 15.93
N GLN A 70 -1.06 -10.63 14.64
CA GLN A 70 -0.50 -9.79 13.57
C GLN A 70 -1.29 -8.49 13.43
N ASP A 71 -2.61 -8.53 13.59
CA ASP A 71 -3.44 -7.31 13.59
C ASP A 71 -3.04 -6.37 14.73
N ASP A 72 -2.76 -6.91 15.92
CA ASP A 72 -2.23 -6.13 17.04
C ASP A 72 -0.90 -5.45 16.67
N VAL A 73 0.02 -6.17 16.02
CA VAL A 73 1.30 -5.60 15.55
C VAL A 73 1.06 -4.49 14.52
N ASN A 74 0.17 -4.72 13.56
CA ASN A 74 -0.19 -3.74 12.53
C ASN A 74 -0.78 -2.46 13.16
N ILE A 75 -1.72 -2.63 14.10
CA ILE A 75 -2.34 -1.52 14.82
C ILE A 75 -1.29 -0.75 15.64
N GLN A 76 -0.37 -1.44 16.33
CA GLN A 76 0.70 -0.78 17.07
C GLN A 76 1.63 0.02 16.15
N HIS A 77 1.97 -0.49 14.98
CA HIS A 77 2.75 0.27 13.99
C HIS A 77 2.00 1.52 13.53
N ILE A 78 0.69 1.42 13.25
CA ILE A 78 -0.14 2.58 12.85
C ILE A 78 -0.18 3.62 13.96
N ILE A 79 -0.49 3.21 15.19
CA ILE A 79 -0.57 4.10 16.36
C ILE A 79 0.79 4.76 16.61
N SER A 80 1.88 4.00 16.58
CA SER A 80 3.23 4.53 16.75
C SER A 80 3.62 5.50 15.63
N TYR A 81 3.11 5.31 14.42
CA TYR A 81 3.40 6.21 13.31
C TYR A 81 2.66 7.54 13.46
N ILE A 82 1.35 7.50 13.75
CA ILE A 82 0.52 8.70 13.85
C ILE A 82 0.75 9.47 15.16
N SER A 83 1.24 8.82 16.23
CA SER A 83 1.55 9.49 17.50
C SER A 83 2.65 10.55 17.39
N ASN A 84 3.48 10.46 16.34
CA ASN A 84 4.51 11.46 16.04
C ASN A 84 3.96 12.71 15.31
N LEU A 85 2.67 12.75 14.99
CA LEU A 85 2.03 13.88 14.32
C LEU A 85 1.40 14.83 15.33
N LEU A 86 1.60 16.13 15.12
CA LEU A 86 0.97 17.15 15.95
C LEU A 86 -0.56 17.20 15.76
N TYR A 87 -1.02 16.89 14.55
CA TYR A 87 -2.44 16.89 14.20
C TYR A 87 -2.77 15.73 13.25
N LEU A 88 -3.90 15.07 13.49
CA LEU A 88 -4.53 14.12 12.58
C LEU A 88 -5.91 14.66 12.21
N ASN A 89 -6.09 15.05 10.95
CA ASN A 89 -7.31 15.74 10.51
C ASN A 89 -8.47 14.80 10.19
N ALA A 90 -8.18 13.63 9.63
CA ALA A 90 -9.18 12.65 9.22
C ALA A 90 -8.55 11.24 9.18
N MET A 91 -9.40 10.23 9.32
CA MET A 91 -9.06 8.82 9.15
C MET A 91 -10.03 8.20 8.15
N CYS A 92 -9.51 7.55 7.12
CA CYS A 92 -10.30 6.85 6.11
C CYS A 92 -10.14 5.34 6.34
N ILE A 93 -11.25 4.64 6.59
CA ILE A 93 -11.27 3.19 6.76
C ILE A 93 -11.96 2.60 5.52
N LEU A 94 -11.21 1.83 4.74
CA LEU A 94 -11.75 1.08 3.61
C LEU A 94 -12.16 -0.31 4.11
N LEU A 95 -13.43 -0.66 3.93
CA LEU A 95 -14.00 -1.95 4.30
C LEU A 95 -14.28 -2.74 3.03
N ASN A 96 -13.91 -4.03 3.02
CA ASN A 96 -14.32 -4.94 1.96
C ASN A 96 -15.75 -5.40 2.26
N ILE A 97 -16.63 -5.30 1.25
CA ILE A 97 -18.04 -5.70 1.31
C ILE A 97 -18.23 -6.96 0.45
#